data_AF-A0A4Y2V0R5-F1
#
_entry.id   AF-A0A4Y2V0R5-F1
#
_cell.length_a   1.000
_cell.length_b   1.000
_cell.length_c   1.000
_cell.angle_alpha   90.00
_cell.angle_beta   90.00
_cell.angle_gamma   90.00
#
_symmetry.space_group_name_H-M   'P 1'
#
loop_
_entity.id
_entity.type
_entity.pdbx_description
1 polymer ?
#
loop_
_entity_poly.entity_id
_entity_poly.type
_entity_poly.pdbx_seq_one_letter_code
_entity_poly.pdbx_strand_id
1 'polypeptide(L)'
;MNFDEDESSEISQHKKFKLALLQVNDRIEAELERRFQSMQKVNEIFGILVSKQLVNLDNKILREKATTLTNLYRDDLNKDELSVEIESFKYSVIGSGNLAGNESKKRKLKSTALDF
;
A
#
# COMPACT_ATOMS: atom_id res chain seq x y z
N MET A 1 32.11 25.35 -43.06
CA MET A 1 31.41 24.78 -41.90
C MET A 1 30.75 25.97 -41.22
N ASN A 2 29.43 26.09 -41.30
CA ASN A 2 28.69 27.26 -40.80
C ASN A 2 28.44 27.06 -39.31
N PHE A 3 29.26 27.68 -38.46
CA PHE A 3 29.16 27.57 -37.01
C PHE A 3 27.82 28.09 -36.46
N ASP A 4 27.22 29.10 -37.12
CA ASP A 4 25.98 29.73 -36.67
C ASP A 4 24.71 28.87 -36.86
N GLU A 5 24.68 27.98 -37.86
CA GLU A 5 23.54 27.06 -38.08
C GLU A 5 23.53 25.91 -37.08
N ASP A 6 24.71 25.43 -36.70
CA ASP A 6 24.87 24.30 -35.76
C ASP A 6 24.51 24.74 -34.33
N GLU A 7 24.97 25.93 -33.91
CA GLU A 7 24.65 26.51 -32.60
C GLU A 7 23.14 26.77 -32.43
N SER A 8 22.47 27.26 -33.49
CA SER A 8 21.01 27.44 -33.51
C SER A 8 20.24 26.12 -33.42
N SER A 9 20.73 25.07 -34.11
CA SER A 9 20.17 23.71 -34.08
C SER A 9 20.29 23.08 -32.68
N GLU A 10 21.45 23.19 -32.05
CA GLU A 10 21.69 22.68 -30.70
C GLU A 10 20.81 23.38 -29.65
N ILE A 11 20.68 24.71 -29.72
CA ILE A 11 19.78 25.48 -28.84
C ILE A 11 18.32 25.01 -29.00
N SER A 12 17.89 24.69 -30.23
CA SER A 12 16.55 24.17 -30.51
C SER A 12 16.33 22.78 -29.91
N GLN A 13 17.31 21.88 -30.03
CA GLN A 13 17.25 20.55 -29.44
C GLN A 13 17.22 20.60 -27.91
N HIS A 14 18.06 21.45 -27.29
CA HIS A 14 18.08 21.65 -25.85
C HIS A 14 16.72 22.11 -25.31
N LYS A 15 16.06 23.06 -25.99
CA LYS A 15 14.72 23.53 -25.62
C LYS A 15 13.67 22.42 -25.71
N LYS A 16 13.71 21.60 -26.77
CA LYS A 16 12.80 20.45 -26.93
C LYS A 16 13.01 19.41 -25.83
N PHE A 17 14.27 19.11 -25.50
CA PHE A 17 14.60 18.18 -24.42
C PHE A 17 14.11 18.70 -23.06
N LYS A 18 14.34 19.99 -22.76
CA LYS A 18 13.83 20.62 -21.54
C LYS A 18 12.30 20.56 -21.44
N LEU A 19 11.60 20.78 -22.54
CA LEU A 19 10.15 20.66 -22.58
C LEU A 19 9.68 19.22 -22.32
N ALA A 20 10.36 18.23 -22.90
CA ALA A 20 10.05 16.82 -22.65
C ALA A 20 10.25 16.44 -21.17
N LEU A 21 11.30 16.96 -20.52
CA LEU A 21 11.53 16.75 -19.08
C LEU A 21 10.39 17.33 -18.24
N LEU A 22 9.91 18.54 -18.56
CA LEU A 22 8.77 19.14 -17.86
C LEU A 22 7.52 18.26 -18.00
N GLN A 23 7.21 17.80 -19.20
CA GLN A 23 6.06 16.92 -19.43
C GLN A 23 6.16 15.58 -18.67
N VAL A 24 7.37 15.02 -18.56
CA VAL A 24 7.59 13.81 -17.76
C VAL A 24 7.36 14.11 -16.28
N ASN A 25 7.85 15.23 -15.76
CA ASN A 25 7.63 15.63 -14.38
C ASN A 25 6.14 15.81 -14.07
N ASP A 26 5.40 16.52 -14.94
CA ASP A 26 3.95 16.73 -14.77
C ASP A 26 3.20 15.39 -14.73
N ARG A 27 3.60 14.43 -15.57
CA ARG A 27 3.02 13.07 -15.57
C ARG A 27 3.36 12.28 -14.31
N ILE A 28 4.58 12.39 -13.80
CA ILE A 28 4.99 11.75 -12.55
C ILE A 28 4.19 12.33 -11.39
N GLU A 29 4.07 13.65 -11.31
CA GLU A 29 3.32 14.33 -10.25
C GLU A 29 1.84 13.92 -10.26
N ALA A 30 1.20 13.97 -11.43
CA ALA A 30 -0.20 13.58 -11.56
C ALA A 30 -0.45 12.11 -11.16
N GLU A 31 0.48 11.21 -11.48
CA GLU A 31 0.37 9.80 -11.11
C GLU A 31 0.63 9.56 -9.62
N LEU A 32 1.60 10.27 -9.02
CA LEU A 32 1.84 10.20 -7.59
C LEU A 32 0.63 10.67 -6.79
N GLU A 33 0.00 11.78 -7.22
CA GLU A 33 -1.22 12.29 -6.60
C GLU A 33 -2.38 11.28 -6.73
N ARG A 34 -2.58 10.69 -7.92
CA ARG A 34 -3.59 9.64 -8.13
C ARG A 34 -3.39 8.45 -7.20
N ARG A 35 -2.15 7.98 -7.05
CA ARG A 35 -1.81 6.87 -6.15
C ARG A 35 -2.01 7.24 -4.68
N PHE A 36 -1.62 8.45 -4.29
CA PHE A 36 -1.82 8.94 -2.94
C PHE A 36 -3.31 8.96 -2.57
N GLN A 37 -4.15 9.54 -3.43
CA GLN A 37 -5.61 9.54 -3.24
C GLN A 37 -6.20 8.12 -3.19
N SER A 38 -5.69 7.21 -4.03
CA SER A 38 -6.13 5.81 -4.03
C SER A 38 -5.79 5.10 -2.72
N MET A 39 -4.58 5.32 -2.18
CA MET A 39 -4.17 4.82 -0.88
C MET A 39 -4.98 5.44 0.26
N GLN A 40 -5.30 6.73 0.19
CA GLN A 40 -6.17 7.38 1.17
C GLN A 40 -7.55 6.72 1.22
N LYS A 41 -8.17 6.45 0.06
CA LYS A 41 -9.46 5.72 -0.01
C LYS A 41 -9.39 4.32 0.59
N VAL A 42 -8.31 3.57 0.32
CA VAL A 42 -8.10 2.25 0.95
C VAL A 42 -8.05 2.39 2.47
N ASN A 43 -7.32 3.40 2.97
CA ASN A 43 -7.22 3.68 4.39
C ASN A 43 -8.55 4.19 4.99
N GLU A 44 -9.40 4.90 4.26
CA GLU A 44 -10.75 5.25 4.70
C GLU A 44 -11.66 4.02 4.83
N ILE A 45 -11.56 3.09 3.87
CA ILE A 45 -12.38 1.87 3.86
C ILE A 45 -11.97 0.93 4.98
N PHE A 46 -10.68 0.65 5.13
CA PHE A 46 -10.22 -0.34 6.10
C PHE A 46 -9.82 0.27 7.45
N GLY A 47 -9.50 1.55 7.49
CA GLY A 47 -8.76 2.15 8.59
C GLY A 47 -7.33 1.62 8.64
N ILE A 48 -6.49 2.22 9.50
CA ILE A 48 -5.27 1.54 9.95
C ILE A 48 -5.72 0.35 10.78
N LEU A 49 -5.77 -0.83 10.17
CA LEU A 49 -6.10 -2.08 10.85
C LEU A 49 -4.95 -2.46 11.78
N VAL A 50 -4.90 -1.85 12.97
CA VAL A 50 -3.98 -2.29 14.02
C VAL A 50 -4.45 -3.67 14.48
N SER A 51 -3.52 -4.61 14.67
CA SER A 51 -3.80 -6.03 14.93
C SER A 51 -4.88 -6.26 16.01
N LYS A 52 -4.92 -5.43 17.07
CA LYS A 52 -5.93 -5.50 18.14
C LYS A 52 -7.35 -5.21 17.67
N GLN A 53 -7.53 -4.29 16.72
CA GLN A 53 -8.84 -3.97 16.14
C GLN A 53 -9.28 -5.07 15.17
N LEU A 54 -8.33 -5.61 14.39
CA LEU A 54 -8.60 -6.65 13.40
C LEU A 54 -9.09 -7.96 14.04
N VAL A 55 -8.55 -8.33 15.21
CA VAL A 55 -8.97 -9.53 15.96
C VAL A 55 -10.47 -9.49 16.30
N ASN A 56 -10.98 -8.30 16.64
CA ASN A 56 -12.36 -8.11 17.11
C ASN A 56 -13.34 -7.73 16.00
N LEU A 57 -12.86 -7.47 14.79
CA LEU A 57 -13.68 -7.03 13.67
C LEU A 57 -14.48 -8.21 13.09
N ASP A 58 -15.80 -8.09 12.93
CA ASP A 58 -16.61 -9.15 12.33
C ASP A 58 -16.19 -9.43 10.87
N ASN A 59 -16.10 -10.71 10.50
CA ASN A 59 -15.83 -11.12 9.12
C ASN A 59 -16.87 -10.57 8.15
N LYS A 60 -18.13 -10.42 8.59
CA LYS A 60 -19.17 -9.76 7.78
C LYS A 60 -18.77 -8.33 7.42
N ILE A 61 -18.27 -7.56 8.37
CA ILE A 61 -17.81 -6.18 8.15
C ILE A 61 -16.59 -6.14 7.23
N LEU A 62 -15.65 -7.09 7.37
CA LEU A 62 -14.51 -7.21 6.47
C LEU A 62 -14.93 -7.47 5.02
N ARG A 63 -15.89 -8.37 4.81
CA ARG A 63 -16.44 -8.64 3.46
C ARG A 63 -17.16 -7.44 2.86
N GLU A 64 -17.89 -6.67 3.67
CA GLU A 64 -18.54 -5.43 3.23
C GLU A 64 -17.51 -4.37 2.80
N LYS A 65 -16.40 -4.24 3.56
CA LYS A 65 -15.27 -3.37 3.21
C LYS A 65 -14.58 -3.83 1.92
N ALA A 66 -14.31 -5.13 1.76
CA ALA A 66 -13.75 -5.69 0.52
C ALA A 66 -14.69 -5.50 -0.69
N THR A 67 -16.00 -5.63 -0.48
CA THR A 67 -17.01 -5.36 -1.52
C THR A 67 -17.00 -3.89 -1.91
N THR A 68 -16.88 -2.97 -0.95
CA THR A 68 -16.75 -1.53 -1.22
C THR A 68 -15.49 -1.25 -2.06
N LEU A 69 -14.35 -1.84 -1.69
CA LEU A 69 -13.09 -1.62 -2.41
C LEU A 69 -13.13 -2.19 -3.84
N THR A 70 -13.62 -3.41 -4.02
CA THR A 70 -13.78 -4.03 -5.36
C THR A 70 -14.76 -3.26 -6.23
N ASN A 71 -15.81 -2.67 -5.66
CA ASN A 71 -16.73 -1.81 -6.42
C ASN A 71 -16.09 -0.52 -6.92
N LEU A 72 -15.06 -0.01 -6.24
CA LEU A 72 -14.31 1.19 -6.64
C LEU A 72 -13.25 0.89 -7.71
N TYR A 73 -12.66 -0.30 -7.68
CA TYR A 73 -11.61 -0.73 -8.60
C TYR A 73 -12.00 -2.04 -9.30
N ARG A 74 -13.16 -2.06 -9.97
CA ARG A 74 -13.76 -3.28 -10.54
C ARG A 74 -12.92 -3.92 -11.63
N ASP A 75 -12.21 -3.10 -12.38
CA ASP A 75 -11.40 -3.55 -13.50
C ASP A 75 -10.08 -4.18 -13.01
N ASP A 76 -9.67 -3.86 -11.77
CA ASP A 76 -8.39 -4.27 -11.18
C ASP A 76 -8.54 -5.38 -10.12
N LEU A 77 -9.70 -5.49 -9.47
CA LEU A 77 -9.90 -6.36 -8.31
C LEU A 77 -10.97 -7.42 -8.55
N ASN A 78 -10.59 -8.68 -8.33
CA ASN A 78 -11.53 -9.79 -8.26
C ASN A 78 -12.22 -9.80 -6.88
N LYS A 79 -13.55 -9.69 -6.89
CA LYS A 79 -14.37 -9.64 -5.68
C LYS A 79 -14.27 -10.90 -4.82
N ASP A 80 -14.36 -12.06 -5.45
CA ASP A 80 -14.42 -13.34 -4.73
C ASP A 80 -13.04 -13.66 -4.14
N GLU A 81 -11.97 -13.40 -4.89
CA GLU A 81 -10.59 -13.55 -4.44
C GLU A 81 -10.29 -12.63 -3.25
N LEU A 82 -10.56 -11.31 -3.37
CA LEU A 82 -10.27 -10.36 -2.31
C LEU A 82 -11.05 -10.67 -1.02
N SER A 83 -12.30 -11.12 -1.15
CA SER A 83 -13.11 -11.53 0.01
C SER A 83 -12.49 -12.71 0.76
N VAL A 84 -11.89 -13.68 0.06
CA VAL A 84 -11.24 -14.83 0.68
C VAL A 84 -9.89 -14.44 1.29
N GLU A 85 -9.11 -13.62 0.58
CA GLU A 85 -7.80 -13.16 1.05
C GLU A 85 -7.90 -12.31 2.32
N ILE A 86 -8.87 -11.39 2.40
CA ILE A 86 -8.99 -10.50 3.57
C ILE A 86 -9.38 -11.25 4.85
N GLU A 87 -10.24 -12.28 4.72
CA GLU A 87 -10.58 -13.16 5.84
C GLU A 87 -9.35 -13.98 6.26
N SER A 88 -8.65 -14.56 5.30
CA SER A 88 -7.42 -15.33 5.54
C SER A 88 -6.33 -14.49 6.22
N PHE A 89 -6.17 -13.24 5.79
CA PHE A 89 -5.26 -12.26 6.40
C PHE A 89 -5.58 -12.04 7.88
N LYS A 90 -6.85 -11.83 8.24
CA LYS A 90 -7.25 -11.68 9.65
C LYS A 90 -6.83 -12.89 10.49
N TYR A 91 -7.07 -14.11 10.01
CA TYR A 91 -6.70 -15.32 10.74
C TYR A 91 -5.18 -15.47 10.87
N SER A 92 -4.42 -15.10 9.84
CA SER A 92 -2.95 -15.07 9.90
C SER A 92 -2.43 -14.08 10.95
N VAL A 93 -3.02 -12.88 11.04
CA VAL A 93 -2.68 -11.87 12.06
C VAL A 93 -3.04 -12.36 13.48
N ILE A 94 -4.17 -13.04 13.66
CA ILE A 94 -4.55 -13.64 14.95
C ILE A 94 -3.56 -14.76 15.35
N GLY A 95 -3.24 -15.65 14.41
CA GLY A 95 -2.31 -16.76 14.63
C GLY A 95 -0.93 -16.28 15.07
N SER A 96 -0.39 -15.27 14.40
CA SER A 96 0.90 -14.66 14.75
C SER A 96 0.88 -13.90 16.08
N GLY A 97 -0.19 -13.17 16.39
CA GLY A 97 -0.34 -12.48 17.68
C GLY A 97 -0.38 -13.44 18.88
N ASN A 98 -1.03 -14.59 18.72
CA ASN A 98 -1.08 -15.64 19.74
C ASN A 98 0.29 -16.29 19.98
N LEU A 99 1.13 -16.39 18.94
CA LEU A 99 2.51 -16.88 18.99
C LEU A 99 3.51 -15.91 19.65
N ALA A 100 3.22 -14.60 19.66
CA ALA A 100 4.08 -13.64 20.37
C ALA A 100 3.78 -13.62 21.89
N GLY A 101 2.50 -13.78 22.26
CA GLY A 101 2.06 -13.76 23.66
C GLY A 101 2.46 -15.00 24.46
N ASN A 102 2.44 -16.18 23.84
CA ASN A 102 2.87 -17.43 24.47
C ASN A 102 4.41 -17.53 24.58
N GLU A 103 5.19 -17.02 23.62
CA GLU A 103 6.65 -16.88 23.75
C GLU A 103 7.03 -15.95 24.92
N SER A 104 6.36 -14.81 25.04
CA SER A 104 6.60 -13.85 26.13
C SER A 104 6.31 -14.47 27.51
N LYS A 105 5.22 -15.25 27.63
CA LYS A 105 4.89 -16.00 28.85
C LYS A 105 5.94 -17.07 29.16
N LYS A 106 6.40 -17.81 28.14
CA LYS A 106 7.42 -18.86 28.26
C LYS A 106 8.78 -18.31 28.69
N ARG A 107 9.20 -17.15 28.16
CA ARG A 107 10.43 -16.47 28.59
C ARG A 107 10.33 -15.97 30.04
N LYS A 108 9.17 -15.43 30.45
CA LYS A 108 8.93 -14.98 31.82
C LYS A 108 8.97 -16.15 32.83
N LEU A 109 8.33 -17.27 32.50
CA LEU A 109 8.37 -18.51 33.30
C LEU A 109 9.79 -19.08 33.43
N LYS A 110 10.59 -19.07 32.35
CA LYS A 110 11.99 -19.53 32.39
C LYS A 110 12.90 -18.62 33.22
N SER A 111 12.69 -17.31 33.20
CA SER A 111 13.45 -16.36 34.02
C SER A 111 13.24 -16.64 35.50
N THR A 112 11.99 -16.80 35.94
CA THR A 112 11.68 -17.02 37.36
C THR A 112 12.12 -18.40 37.87
N ALA A 113 12.28 -19.39 36.98
CA ALA A 113 12.76 -20.73 37.33
C ALA A 113 14.30 -20.83 37.44
N LEU A 114 15.05 -19.83 36.94
CA LEU A 114 16.51 -19.77 37.02
C LEU A 114 17.03 -18.95 38.22
N ASP A 115 16.13 -18.31 38.96
CA ASP A 115 16.43 -17.48 40.14
C ASP A 115 16.41 -18.26 41.48
N PHE A 116 16.55 -19.59 41.45
CA PHE A 116 16.62 -20.46 42.64
C PHE A 116 17.94 -21.22 42.71
#